data_AF-A0A208Y9A1-F1
#
_entry.id   AF-A0A208Y9A1-F1
#
_cell.length_a   1.000
_cell.length_b   1.000
_cell.length_c   1.000
_cell.angle_alpha   90.00
_cell.angle_beta   90.00
_cell.angle_gamma   90.00
#
_symmetry.space_group_name_H-M   'P 1'
#
loop_
_entity.id
_entity.type
_entity.pdbx_description
1 polymer ?
#
loop_
_entity_poly.entity_id
_entity_poly.type
_entity_poly.pdbx_seq_one_letter_code
_entity_poly.pdbx_strand_id
1 'polypeptide(L)'
;MKSRSSFMLGTLCAALALAGCGGGGGDDGGGNGGGGDGGGTTPTPTSKFTQSGEWKFTLPAAGGSICYDFDTKTEVAACSGTAWDLKVSSGGRSATLWTNSGVSGSGKGGAFGGPFDHTWTELRTYLDATVDPASGSSLPAAVYAADTAASVFTGTNDIQSAAFEYDVAGDHRLYPNFRVFLITTNSSATTGGAGTPPVTTGPNVFALQVTGYYGGAAGTTSGYPSIRWIARESGALIKTATINATSGWVYYDLANARVVGESDAWHIAFNRYTFKLNGGTSGSGTVAGFVGKTPAGFYDADGNPIKSKFTVTTNLTDTQPDLTATDIAVPSSVSAWVKDSTASVLNPAYRGTYIPRVKEEPLQFGWYTYYPTAALASAAGLPSTAHIIAANPENGSLIKNGEGGSYTRLRLSSVTYANPADYNSAQTWTISYDLQPAAD
;
A
#
# COMPACT_ATOMS: atom_id res chain seq x y z
N MET A 1 11.71 25.70 17.54
CA MET A 1 11.03 24.86 18.54
C MET A 1 9.61 24.61 18.06
N LYS A 2 9.40 23.51 17.33
CA LYS A 2 8.07 23.08 16.88
C LYS A 2 7.65 21.89 17.76
N SER A 3 6.47 22.02 18.35
CA SER A 3 5.86 21.06 19.25
C SER A 3 5.72 19.70 18.58
N ARG A 4 6.18 18.65 19.26
CA ARG A 4 5.97 17.25 18.86
C ARG A 4 4.49 16.92 19.10
N SER A 5 3.78 16.57 18.03
CA SER A 5 2.42 16.04 18.16
C SER A 5 2.53 14.61 18.66
N SER A 6 2.12 14.39 19.91
CA SER A 6 2.00 13.07 20.50
C SER A 6 0.91 12.29 19.76
N PHE A 7 1.29 11.27 19.00
CA PHE A 7 0.37 10.26 18.51
C PHE A 7 -0.23 9.53 19.72
N MET A 8 -1.48 9.85 20.06
CA MET A 8 -2.27 8.99 20.94
C MET A 8 -2.74 7.79 20.12
N LEU A 9 -2.34 6.60 20.55
CA LEU A 9 -2.90 5.32 20.14
C LEU A 9 -4.42 5.37 20.29
N GLY A 10 -5.13 5.38 19.16
CA GLY A 10 -6.55 5.10 19.11
C GLY A 10 -6.79 3.63 19.42
N THR A 11 -7.43 3.38 20.55
CA THR A 11 -7.81 2.08 21.10
C THR A 11 -8.60 1.23 20.10
N LEU A 12 -7.94 0.22 19.51
CA LEU A 12 -8.61 -0.83 18.75
C LEU A 12 -9.02 -1.96 19.73
N CYS A 13 -10.16 -1.80 20.41
CA CYS A 13 -10.69 -2.85 21.28
C CYS A 13 -11.41 -3.93 20.46
N ALA A 14 -10.91 -5.16 20.61
CA ALA A 14 -11.45 -6.37 20.02
C ALA A 14 -12.83 -6.76 20.60
N ALA A 15 -13.73 -7.20 19.71
CA ALA A 15 -14.97 -7.85 20.09
C ALA A 15 -14.68 -9.30 20.55
N LEU A 16 -14.79 -9.57 21.86
CA LEU A 16 -14.85 -10.92 22.40
C LEU A 16 -16.31 -11.38 22.53
N ALA A 17 -16.56 -12.60 22.04
CA ALA A 17 -17.80 -13.34 22.21
C ALA A 17 -18.06 -13.66 23.69
N LEU A 18 -19.26 -13.33 24.18
CA LEU A 18 -19.73 -13.74 25.50
C LEU A 18 -20.26 -15.17 25.44
N ALA A 19 -19.59 -16.07 26.16
CA ALA A 19 -20.14 -17.34 26.62
C ALA A 19 -20.00 -17.41 28.17
N GLY A 20 -21.15 -17.25 28.84
CA GLY A 20 -21.64 -18.03 29.98
C GLY A 20 -20.80 -18.31 31.24
N CYS A 21 -21.40 -17.93 32.39
CA CYS A 21 -21.29 -18.51 33.75
C CYS A 21 -19.95 -18.37 34.50
N GLY A 22 -19.87 -18.00 35.78
CA GLY A 22 -20.88 -17.72 36.81
C GLY A 22 -20.21 -17.71 38.21
N GLY A 23 -20.76 -16.92 39.15
CA GLY A 23 -20.60 -17.01 40.62
C GLY A 23 -19.21 -16.67 41.21
N GLY A 24 -19.04 -15.99 42.34
CA GLY A 24 -19.93 -15.45 43.36
C GLY A 24 -19.18 -15.37 44.71
N GLY A 25 -19.22 -14.20 45.36
CA GLY A 25 -19.20 -14.03 46.82
C GLY A 25 -17.86 -13.99 47.58
N GLY A 26 -17.73 -12.96 48.45
CA GLY A 26 -17.04 -13.09 49.75
C GLY A 26 -16.04 -11.99 50.11
N ASP A 27 -16.51 -10.93 50.77
CA ASP A 27 -15.69 -10.08 51.66
C ASP A 27 -15.27 -10.87 52.92
N ASP A 28 -14.03 -10.67 53.37
CA ASP A 28 -13.67 -10.25 54.75
C ASP A 28 -12.23 -10.61 55.14
N GLY A 29 -11.60 -9.71 55.90
CA GLY A 29 -10.75 -10.09 57.04
C GLY A 29 -9.24 -10.04 56.84
N GLY A 30 -8.62 -9.02 57.44
CA GLY A 30 -7.17 -8.82 57.46
C GLY A 30 -6.36 -9.81 58.30
N GLY A 31 -5.04 -9.72 58.16
CA GLY A 31 -4.08 -10.48 58.96
C GLY A 31 -2.64 -10.24 58.52
N ASN A 32 -1.95 -9.38 59.26
CA ASN A 32 -0.53 -9.03 59.17
C ASN A 32 0.39 -10.26 59.33
N GLY A 33 1.48 -10.35 58.55
CA GLY A 33 2.48 -11.39 58.75
C GLY A 33 3.66 -11.39 57.76
N GLY A 34 4.65 -10.54 58.03
CA GLY A 34 6.08 -10.90 58.05
C GLY A 34 6.77 -11.45 56.79
N GLY A 35 7.67 -10.62 56.25
CA GLY A 35 9.09 -10.98 56.06
C GLY A 35 9.41 -12.04 55.01
N GLY A 36 9.77 -11.59 53.81
CA GLY A 36 10.45 -12.39 52.81
C GLY A 36 10.92 -11.48 51.69
N ASP A 37 12.08 -10.86 51.90
CA ASP A 37 12.78 -10.03 50.91
C ASP A 37 13.36 -10.95 49.81
N GLY A 38 12.46 -11.46 48.99
CA GLY A 38 12.78 -12.16 47.75
C GLY A 38 13.02 -11.12 46.68
N GLY A 39 14.27 -10.66 46.57
CA GLY A 39 14.76 -9.91 45.42
C GLY A 39 14.66 -10.76 44.15
N GLY A 40 13.44 -10.98 43.67
CA GLY A 40 13.17 -11.47 42.35
C GLY A 40 13.47 -10.34 41.38
N THR A 41 14.67 -10.36 40.79
CA THR A 41 14.92 -9.62 39.57
C THR A 41 13.87 -10.07 38.56
N THR A 42 12.92 -9.20 38.22
CA THR A 42 12.05 -9.41 37.06
C THR A 42 12.96 -9.81 35.89
N PRO A 43 12.78 -10.98 35.26
CA PRO A 43 13.67 -11.41 34.19
C PRO A 43 13.71 -10.32 33.14
N THR A 44 14.92 -9.85 32.79
CA THR A 44 15.07 -8.94 31.65
C THR A 44 14.47 -9.63 30.42
N PRO A 45 13.50 -9.01 29.73
CA PRO A 45 12.87 -9.64 28.58
C PRO A 45 13.95 -10.03 27.56
N THR A 46 13.97 -11.31 27.17
CA THR A 46 14.95 -11.82 26.20
C THR A 46 14.41 -11.61 24.79
N SER A 47 15.26 -11.10 23.90
CA SER A 47 14.92 -10.93 22.48
C SER A 47 14.63 -12.28 21.82
N LYS A 48 13.49 -12.38 21.12
CA LYS A 48 13.16 -13.49 20.21
C LYS A 48 13.83 -13.37 18.84
N PHE A 49 14.37 -12.20 18.49
CA PHE A 49 15.31 -12.07 17.38
C PHE A 49 16.66 -12.68 17.81
N THR A 50 16.81 -13.98 17.58
CA THR A 50 17.95 -14.80 18.04
C THR A 50 19.03 -15.00 16.98
N GLN A 51 18.74 -14.63 15.72
CA GLN A 51 19.68 -14.75 14.62
C GLN A 51 19.86 -13.39 13.94
N SER A 52 21.01 -13.21 13.29
CA SER A 52 21.29 -12.03 12.47
C SER A 52 22.15 -12.42 11.27
N GLY A 53 22.16 -11.56 10.26
CA GLY A 53 22.95 -11.81 9.05
C GLY A 53 22.93 -10.66 8.06
N GLU A 54 23.60 -10.91 6.93
CA GLU A 54 23.59 -10.03 5.77
C GLU A 54 23.28 -10.84 4.52
N TRP A 55 22.35 -10.33 3.71
CA TRP A 55 22.15 -10.79 2.35
C TRP A 55 22.79 -9.78 1.40
N LYS A 56 23.87 -10.23 0.75
CA LYS A 56 24.64 -9.44 -0.21
C LYS A 56 24.46 -9.99 -1.60
N PHE A 57 24.01 -9.15 -2.53
CA PHE A 57 23.73 -9.55 -3.90
C PHE A 57 24.12 -8.45 -4.90
N THR A 58 24.47 -8.88 -6.12
CA THR A 58 24.57 -7.95 -7.25
C THR A 58 23.16 -7.66 -7.76
N LEU A 59 22.80 -6.38 -7.89
CA LEU A 59 21.50 -6.01 -8.42
C LEU A 59 21.33 -6.62 -9.84
N PRO A 60 20.27 -7.39 -10.10
CA PRO A 60 20.05 -7.98 -11.42
C PRO A 60 19.89 -6.91 -12.51
N ALA A 61 19.97 -7.33 -13.78
CA ALA A 61 19.60 -6.48 -14.91
C ALA A 61 18.16 -5.98 -14.78
N ALA A 62 17.82 -4.87 -15.46
CA ALA A 62 16.48 -4.31 -15.43
C ALA A 62 15.41 -5.35 -15.80
N GLY A 63 14.36 -5.45 -15.00
CA GLY A 63 13.30 -6.47 -15.11
C GLY A 63 13.62 -7.80 -14.44
N GLY A 64 14.87 -8.05 -14.04
CA GLY A 64 15.26 -9.21 -13.25
C GLY A 64 14.79 -9.11 -11.79
N SER A 65 14.56 -10.26 -11.17
CA SER A 65 14.23 -10.36 -9.73
C SER A 65 14.99 -11.50 -9.07
N ILE A 66 15.27 -11.32 -7.77
CA ILE A 66 15.83 -12.35 -6.88
C ILE A 66 14.98 -12.40 -5.61
N CYS A 67 14.95 -13.57 -4.98
CA CYS A 67 14.15 -13.83 -3.79
C CYS A 67 15.00 -14.50 -2.73
N TYR A 68 14.82 -14.11 -1.48
CA TYR A 68 15.60 -14.61 -0.36
C TYR A 68 14.70 -15.13 0.74
N ASP A 69 15.12 -16.24 1.32
CA ASP A 69 14.56 -16.86 2.52
C ASP A 69 15.54 -16.59 3.67
N PHE A 70 15.09 -15.85 4.68
CA PHE A 70 15.90 -15.49 5.84
C PHE A 70 16.07 -16.67 6.82
N ASP A 71 15.11 -17.59 6.87
CA ASP A 71 15.17 -18.77 7.74
C ASP A 71 16.23 -19.76 7.26
N THR A 72 16.26 -20.07 5.96
CA THR A 72 17.29 -20.94 5.37
C THR A 72 18.56 -20.19 4.94
N LYS A 73 18.50 -18.85 4.91
CA LYS A 73 19.58 -17.95 4.50
C LYS A 73 20.02 -18.17 3.06
N THR A 74 19.09 -18.54 2.19
CA THR A 74 19.36 -18.89 0.80
C THR A 74 18.46 -18.15 -0.18
N GLU A 75 18.94 -17.97 -1.42
CA GLU A 75 18.10 -17.44 -2.49
C GLU A 75 17.15 -18.53 -3.02
N VAL A 76 15.87 -18.18 -3.16
CA VAL A 76 14.83 -19.08 -3.65
C VAL A 76 14.65 -18.90 -5.15
N ALA A 77 14.92 -19.97 -5.89
CA ALA A 77 14.80 -19.97 -7.35
C ALA A 77 13.39 -19.61 -7.82
N ALA A 78 13.33 -18.78 -8.86
CA ALA A 78 12.10 -18.34 -9.52
C ALA A 78 11.07 -17.63 -8.63
N CYS A 79 11.39 -17.27 -7.38
CA CYS A 79 10.46 -16.61 -6.47
C CYS A 79 9.12 -17.36 -6.33
N SER A 80 9.17 -18.69 -6.33
CA SER A 80 7.98 -19.54 -6.36
C SER A 80 7.67 -20.14 -4.98
N GLY A 81 6.40 -20.50 -4.77
CA GLY A 81 5.94 -21.07 -3.50
C GLY A 81 5.94 -20.07 -2.35
N THR A 82 5.96 -20.61 -1.12
CA THR A 82 5.84 -19.83 0.12
C THR A 82 7.17 -19.56 0.81
N ALA A 83 8.28 -20.12 0.30
CA ALA A 83 9.54 -20.15 1.04
C ALA A 83 10.36 -18.86 0.98
N TRP A 84 10.16 -18.02 -0.03
CA TRP A 84 10.84 -16.73 -0.07
C TRP A 84 10.13 -15.73 0.84
N ASP A 85 10.89 -14.81 1.41
CA ASP A 85 10.39 -13.78 2.32
C ASP A 85 10.39 -12.40 1.68
N LEU A 86 11.51 -12.07 1.04
CA LEU A 86 11.75 -10.79 0.41
C LEU A 86 12.16 -11.00 -1.05
N LYS A 87 11.43 -10.36 -1.95
CA LYS A 87 11.75 -10.27 -3.38
C LYS A 87 12.30 -8.88 -3.69
N VAL A 88 13.42 -8.84 -4.40
CA VAL A 88 14.02 -7.63 -4.94
C VAL A 88 13.82 -7.64 -6.45
N SER A 89 13.08 -6.66 -6.98
CA SER A 89 12.85 -6.48 -8.42
C SER A 89 13.62 -5.26 -8.92
N SER A 90 14.49 -5.48 -9.91
CA SER A 90 15.45 -4.49 -10.40
C SER A 90 14.85 -3.57 -11.47
N GLY A 91 14.99 -2.27 -11.26
CA GLY A 91 14.82 -1.23 -12.28
C GLY A 91 16.11 -0.96 -13.07
N GLY A 92 17.15 -1.78 -12.91
CA GLY A 92 18.47 -1.67 -13.53
C GLY A 92 19.45 -0.76 -12.79
N ARG A 93 18.96 0.23 -12.02
CA ARG A 93 19.78 1.12 -11.18
C ARG A 93 19.17 1.39 -9.79
N SER A 94 17.96 0.91 -9.58
CA SER A 94 17.17 0.98 -8.38
C SER A 94 16.44 -0.35 -8.20
N ALA A 95 15.84 -0.55 -7.04
CA ALA A 95 15.07 -1.76 -6.76
C ALA A 95 13.74 -1.43 -6.07
N THR A 96 12.78 -2.32 -6.25
CA THR A 96 11.56 -2.40 -5.44
C THR A 96 11.60 -3.68 -4.62
N LEU A 97 11.05 -3.61 -3.42
CA LEU A 97 11.05 -4.70 -2.45
C LEU A 97 9.62 -5.19 -2.22
N TRP A 98 9.43 -6.50 -2.15
CA TRP A 98 8.11 -7.12 -2.07
C TRP A 98 8.13 -8.24 -1.05
N THR A 99 7.05 -8.40 -0.31
CA THR A 99 6.86 -9.52 0.61
C THR A 99 6.19 -10.69 -0.09
N ASN A 100 6.39 -11.92 0.39
CA ASN A 100 5.66 -13.08 -0.12
C ASN A 100 4.23 -13.11 0.42
N SER A 101 3.41 -12.23 -0.14
CA SER A 101 2.04 -12.00 0.30
C SER A 101 1.19 -11.40 -0.81
N GLY A 102 -0.12 -11.43 -0.60
CA GLY A 102 -1.11 -10.76 -1.44
C GLY A 102 -0.91 -11.01 -2.93
N VAL A 103 -0.72 -9.95 -3.72
CA VAL A 103 -0.52 -10.06 -5.18
C VAL A 103 0.94 -10.33 -5.58
N SER A 104 1.88 -10.24 -4.63
CA SER A 104 3.30 -10.46 -4.89
C SER A 104 3.74 -11.92 -4.79
N GLY A 105 2.98 -12.76 -4.05
CA GLY A 105 3.30 -14.15 -3.79
C GLY A 105 2.20 -14.89 -3.02
N SER A 106 2.28 -16.22 -2.99
CA SER A 106 1.28 -17.10 -2.35
C SER A 106 1.48 -17.29 -0.84
N GLY A 107 2.53 -16.69 -0.27
CA GLY A 107 2.84 -16.77 1.16
C GLY A 107 1.90 -15.97 2.05
N LYS A 108 2.17 -16.04 3.35
CA LYS A 108 1.48 -15.36 4.44
C LYS A 108 2.28 -14.17 5.00
N GLY A 109 3.24 -13.69 4.21
CA GLY A 109 4.10 -12.58 4.62
C GLY A 109 3.34 -11.26 4.72
N GLY A 110 4.09 -10.21 5.02
CA GLY A 110 3.58 -8.84 5.08
C GLY A 110 4.59 -7.93 5.76
N ALA A 111 4.41 -6.63 5.63
CA ALA A 111 5.32 -5.64 6.19
C ALA A 111 4.62 -4.78 7.23
N PHE A 112 5.28 -4.61 8.37
CA PHE A 112 4.89 -3.65 9.39
C PHE A 112 5.64 -2.34 9.13
N GLY A 113 4.93 -1.42 8.46
CA GLY A 113 5.46 -0.14 8.01
C GLY A 113 6.53 -0.24 6.91
N GLY A 114 6.75 0.88 6.24
CA GLY A 114 7.81 1.06 5.25
C GLY A 114 9.08 1.69 5.84
N PRO A 115 10.11 1.88 5.01
CA PRO A 115 11.37 2.51 5.42
C PRO A 115 11.25 3.98 5.86
N PHE A 116 10.10 4.62 5.69
CA PHE A 116 9.85 5.96 6.23
C PHE A 116 9.07 5.96 7.55
N ASP A 117 8.52 4.82 7.93
CA ASP A 117 7.68 4.67 9.12
C ASP A 117 8.53 4.23 10.32
N HIS A 118 9.59 3.46 10.07
CA HIS A 118 10.46 2.94 11.14
C HIS A 118 11.94 3.20 10.90
N THR A 119 12.65 3.43 12.01
CA THR A 119 14.12 3.44 12.01
C THR A 119 14.70 2.10 12.48
N TRP A 120 15.91 1.76 12.05
CA TRP A 120 16.63 0.57 12.53
C TRP A 120 16.81 0.59 14.06
N THR A 121 17.04 1.77 14.63
CA THR A 121 17.17 1.93 16.09
C THR A 121 15.86 1.63 16.81
N GLU A 122 14.73 2.09 16.29
CA GLU A 122 13.40 1.79 16.81
C GLU A 122 13.07 0.29 16.68
N LEU A 123 13.29 -0.31 15.51
CA LEU A 123 13.00 -1.73 15.29
C LEU A 123 13.81 -2.63 16.22
N ARG A 124 14.98 -2.20 16.68
CA ARG A 124 15.77 -2.92 17.68
C ARG A 124 15.17 -2.94 19.08
N THR A 125 14.18 -2.09 19.36
CA THR A 125 13.43 -2.10 20.63
C THR A 125 12.35 -3.19 20.65
N TYR A 126 11.91 -3.68 19.48
CA TYR A 126 11.02 -4.84 19.39
C TYR A 126 11.81 -6.09 19.75
N LEU A 127 11.55 -6.62 20.95
CA LEU A 127 12.12 -7.89 21.42
C LEU A 127 11.31 -9.10 20.92
N ASP A 128 10.06 -8.88 20.52
CA ASP A 128 9.18 -9.86 19.87
C ASP A 128 8.44 -9.13 18.75
N ALA A 129 8.49 -9.66 17.54
CA ALA A 129 7.82 -9.11 16.37
C ALA A 129 6.28 -9.06 16.50
N THR A 130 5.72 -9.71 17.51
CA THR A 130 4.28 -9.77 17.75
C THR A 130 3.84 -8.95 18.96
N VAL A 131 4.73 -8.17 19.57
CA VAL A 131 4.45 -7.39 20.78
C VAL A 131 4.92 -5.95 20.61
N ASP A 132 4.07 -5.00 20.94
CA ASP A 132 4.44 -3.59 20.99
C ASP A 132 5.37 -3.34 22.19
N PRO A 133 6.61 -2.85 21.98
CA PRO A 133 7.56 -2.62 23.06
C PRO A 133 7.14 -1.51 24.03
N ALA A 134 6.27 -0.59 23.60
CA ALA A 134 5.80 0.50 24.46
C ALA A 134 4.70 0.04 25.43
N SER A 135 3.74 -0.75 24.96
CA SER A 135 2.59 -1.20 25.77
C SER A 135 2.73 -2.62 26.32
N GLY A 136 3.63 -3.44 25.79
CA GLY A 136 3.72 -4.87 26.08
C GLY A 136 2.53 -5.69 25.55
N SER A 137 1.63 -5.08 24.77
CA SER A 137 0.45 -5.74 24.23
C SER A 137 0.77 -6.45 22.91
N SER A 138 0.03 -7.52 22.62
CA SER A 138 0.14 -8.19 21.32
C SER A 138 -0.28 -7.24 20.19
N LEU A 139 0.54 -7.21 19.14
CA LEU A 139 0.23 -6.50 17.90
C LEU A 139 -0.90 -7.24 17.15
N PRO A 140 -1.92 -6.52 16.65
CA PRO A 140 -2.91 -7.12 15.76
C PRO A 140 -2.24 -7.70 14.51
N ALA A 141 -2.65 -8.88 14.04
CA ALA A 141 -2.06 -9.48 12.83
C ALA A 141 -2.13 -8.57 11.59
N ALA A 142 -3.12 -7.66 11.54
CA ALA A 142 -3.32 -6.71 10.46
C ALA A 142 -2.22 -5.63 10.35
N VAL A 143 -1.34 -5.46 11.35
CA VAL A 143 -0.21 -4.51 11.23
C VAL A 143 0.80 -4.95 10.17
N TYR A 144 0.85 -6.24 9.85
CA TYR A 144 1.63 -6.79 8.75
C TYR A 144 0.82 -6.70 7.47
N ALA A 145 0.94 -5.56 6.79
CA ALA A 145 0.25 -5.30 5.54
C ALA A 145 0.81 -6.20 4.43
N ALA A 146 -0.06 -6.98 3.81
CA ALA A 146 0.29 -7.71 2.60
C ALA A 146 0.50 -6.76 1.42
N ASP A 147 1.28 -7.18 0.43
CA ASP A 147 1.42 -6.45 -0.83
C ASP A 147 0.07 -6.45 -1.57
N THR A 148 -0.39 -5.29 -2.00
CA THR A 148 -1.73 -5.09 -2.56
C THR A 148 -1.68 -4.80 -4.06
N ALA A 149 -2.80 -5.02 -4.75
CA ALA A 149 -2.98 -4.39 -6.06
C ALA A 149 -3.22 -2.90 -5.84
N ALA A 150 -2.45 -2.07 -6.54
CA ALA A 150 -2.71 -0.66 -6.67
C ALA A 150 -3.38 -0.38 -8.02
N SER A 151 -4.36 0.51 -8.01
CA SER A 151 -5.01 1.04 -9.20
C SER A 151 -5.30 2.53 -9.00
N VAL A 152 -5.99 3.16 -9.96
CA VAL A 152 -6.55 4.51 -9.76
C VAL A 152 -7.50 4.58 -8.56
N PHE A 153 -8.03 3.43 -8.11
CA PHE A 153 -8.95 3.34 -6.98
C PHE A 153 -8.25 3.14 -5.64
N THR A 154 -6.91 3.12 -5.61
CA THR A 154 -6.13 3.02 -4.39
C THR A 154 -5.89 4.40 -3.80
N GLY A 155 -6.30 4.59 -2.55
CA GLY A 155 -6.17 5.86 -1.81
C GLY A 155 -5.10 5.79 -0.73
N THR A 156 -4.89 6.93 -0.07
CA THR A 156 -3.92 7.08 1.03
C THR A 156 -4.56 6.98 2.42
N ASN A 157 -5.87 6.72 2.50
CA ASN A 157 -6.54 6.51 3.78
C ASN A 157 -6.27 5.10 4.33
N ASP A 158 -6.68 4.86 5.57
CA ASP A 158 -6.37 3.62 6.31
C ASP A 158 -6.89 2.35 5.64
N ILE A 159 -7.94 2.46 4.81
CA ILE A 159 -8.49 1.34 4.04
C ILE A 159 -7.93 1.25 2.61
N GLN A 160 -6.95 2.09 2.27
CA GLN A 160 -6.30 2.20 0.97
C GLN A 160 -7.28 2.41 -0.20
N SER A 161 -8.40 3.12 0.03
CA SER A 161 -9.43 3.35 -0.98
C SER A 161 -9.46 4.80 -1.43
N ALA A 162 -9.45 5.01 -2.75
CA ALA A 162 -9.72 6.31 -3.34
C ALA A 162 -11.23 6.53 -3.55
N ALA A 163 -12.07 5.51 -3.42
CA ALA A 163 -13.52 5.61 -3.68
C ALA A 163 -14.36 5.76 -2.39
N PHE A 164 -13.82 5.31 -1.26
CA PHE A 164 -14.52 5.28 0.02
C PHE A 164 -13.71 5.91 1.15
N GLU A 165 -14.43 6.46 2.12
CA GLU A 165 -13.94 6.68 3.47
C GLU A 165 -14.59 5.66 4.43
N TYR A 166 -13.88 5.29 5.48
CA TYR A 166 -14.37 4.38 6.51
C TYR A 166 -14.71 5.13 7.79
N ASP A 167 -15.80 4.72 8.42
CA ASP A 167 -16.18 5.15 9.77
C ASP A 167 -16.36 6.67 9.96
N VAL A 168 -16.70 7.37 8.88
CA VAL A 168 -16.89 8.84 8.90
C VAL A 168 -17.94 9.27 9.93
N ALA A 169 -18.96 8.43 10.17
CA ALA A 169 -20.01 8.72 11.14
C ALA A 169 -19.80 8.09 12.53
N GLY A 170 -18.77 7.25 12.73
CA GLY A 170 -18.62 6.43 13.94
C GLY A 170 -19.50 5.18 13.94
N ASP A 171 -19.89 4.68 12.76
CA ASP A 171 -20.80 3.54 12.57
C ASP A 171 -20.17 2.35 11.83
N HIS A 172 -18.85 2.39 11.61
CA HIS A 172 -18.08 1.36 10.93
C HIS A 172 -18.57 1.06 9.50
N ARG A 173 -19.01 2.10 8.78
CA ARG A 173 -19.48 1.98 7.39
C ARG A 173 -18.54 2.60 6.38
N LEU A 174 -18.65 2.14 5.13
CA LEU A 174 -18.02 2.72 3.96
C LEU A 174 -18.92 3.77 3.33
N TYR A 175 -18.36 4.96 3.13
CA TYR A 175 -19.03 6.11 2.55
C TYR A 175 -18.41 6.47 1.21
N PRO A 176 -19.16 6.45 0.10
CA PRO A 176 -18.63 6.87 -1.19
C PRO A 176 -18.34 8.36 -1.19
N ASN A 177 -17.20 8.76 -1.77
CA ASN A 177 -16.84 10.17 -1.96
C ASN A 177 -17.26 10.71 -3.33
N PHE A 178 -17.88 9.88 -4.17
CA PHE A 178 -18.38 10.22 -5.50
C PHE A 178 -17.32 10.85 -6.42
N ARG A 179 -16.03 10.55 -6.21
CA ARG A 179 -14.97 10.92 -7.15
C ARG A 179 -15.31 10.42 -8.56
N VAL A 180 -15.06 11.27 -9.55
CA VAL A 180 -15.16 10.92 -10.96
C VAL A 180 -13.83 10.35 -11.40
N PHE A 181 -13.84 9.06 -11.68
CA PHE A 181 -12.74 8.33 -12.27
C PHE A 181 -12.92 8.28 -13.77
N LEU A 182 -11.90 8.68 -14.52
CA LEU A 182 -11.81 8.39 -15.94
C LEU A 182 -11.26 6.98 -16.13
N ILE A 183 -11.86 6.20 -17.01
CA ILE A 183 -11.38 4.86 -17.40
C ILE A 183 -11.27 4.82 -18.92
N THR A 184 -10.08 4.62 -19.45
CA THR A 184 -9.86 4.43 -20.89
C THR A 184 -9.70 2.95 -21.23
N THR A 185 -10.26 2.50 -22.34
CA THR A 185 -10.01 1.13 -22.84
C THR A 185 -8.63 0.98 -23.48
N ASN A 186 -7.97 2.09 -23.85
CA ASN A 186 -6.62 2.11 -24.39
C ASN A 186 -5.83 3.31 -23.88
N SER A 187 -5.01 3.06 -22.86
CA SER A 187 -4.13 4.05 -22.21
C SER A 187 -3.03 4.63 -23.10
N SER A 188 -2.74 3.99 -24.24
CA SER A 188 -1.74 4.47 -25.20
C SER A 188 -2.33 5.30 -26.33
N ALA A 189 -3.65 5.38 -26.43
CA ALA A 189 -4.31 6.11 -27.51
C ALA A 189 -4.05 7.62 -27.39
N THR A 190 -3.62 8.22 -28.51
CA THR A 190 -3.37 9.65 -28.64
C THR A 190 -4.29 10.24 -29.71
N THR A 191 -4.62 11.54 -29.61
CA THR A 191 -5.51 12.22 -30.56
C THR A 191 -4.91 12.42 -31.95
N GLY A 192 -3.64 12.04 -32.12
CA GLY A 192 -2.89 11.95 -33.38
C GLY A 192 -1.64 11.07 -33.20
N GLY A 193 -0.54 11.39 -33.89
CA GLY A 193 0.73 10.66 -33.77
C GLY A 193 1.46 10.88 -32.43
N ALA A 194 2.66 10.30 -32.30
CA ALA A 194 3.50 10.43 -31.11
C ALA A 194 3.72 11.90 -30.72
N GLY A 195 3.51 12.24 -29.44
CA GLY A 195 3.63 13.61 -28.92
C GLY A 195 2.32 14.42 -28.89
N THR A 196 1.21 13.85 -29.36
CA THR A 196 -0.13 14.46 -29.21
C THR A 196 -0.79 14.09 -27.87
N PRO A 197 -1.76 14.88 -27.37
CA PRO A 197 -2.46 14.60 -26.12
C PRO A 197 -3.14 13.22 -26.11
N PRO A 198 -3.31 12.59 -24.93
CA PRO A 198 -4.04 11.33 -24.84
C PRO A 198 -5.50 11.49 -25.27
N VAL A 199 -6.09 10.42 -25.81
CA VAL A 199 -7.53 10.34 -26.03
C VAL A 199 -8.21 10.30 -24.66
N THR A 200 -9.09 11.27 -24.41
CA THR A 200 -9.78 11.42 -23.11
C THR A 200 -11.29 11.53 -23.26
N THR A 201 -11.80 11.45 -24.49
CA THR A 201 -13.21 11.48 -24.85
C THR A 201 -13.51 10.39 -25.89
N GLY A 202 -14.79 10.12 -26.15
CA GLY A 202 -15.27 9.09 -27.06
C GLY A 202 -15.87 7.87 -26.34
N PRO A 203 -16.38 6.89 -27.11
CA PRO A 203 -17.09 5.71 -26.57
C PRO A 203 -16.18 4.77 -25.76
N ASN A 204 -14.86 4.94 -25.91
CA ASN A 204 -13.82 4.15 -25.26
C ASN A 204 -13.21 4.82 -24.02
N VAL A 205 -13.77 5.95 -23.59
CA VAL A 205 -13.40 6.60 -22.33
C VAL A 205 -14.64 6.79 -21.49
N PHE A 206 -14.64 6.29 -20.27
CA PHE A 206 -15.76 6.38 -19.35
C PHE A 206 -15.47 7.40 -18.25
N ALA A 207 -16.48 8.15 -17.82
CA ALA A 207 -16.48 8.84 -16.53
C ALA A 207 -17.34 7.99 -15.59
N LEU A 208 -16.76 7.54 -14.48
CA LEU A 208 -17.37 6.61 -13.53
C LEU A 208 -17.34 7.19 -12.11
N GLN A 209 -18.43 7.03 -11.38
CA GLN A 209 -18.49 7.26 -9.94
C GLN A 209 -18.89 5.97 -9.23
N VAL A 210 -18.23 5.72 -8.10
CA VAL A 210 -18.70 4.73 -7.13
C VAL A 210 -19.75 5.41 -6.24
N THR A 211 -20.93 4.81 -6.15
CA THR A 211 -22.12 5.41 -5.53
C THR A 211 -22.60 4.67 -4.29
N GLY A 212 -22.02 3.51 -3.96
CA GLY A 212 -22.39 2.75 -2.78
C GLY A 212 -21.59 1.46 -2.63
N TYR A 213 -21.81 0.77 -1.51
CA TYR A 213 -21.13 -0.48 -1.15
C TYR A 213 -22.06 -1.55 -0.53
N TYR A 214 -23.26 -1.14 -0.12
CA TYR A 214 -24.21 -2.00 0.57
C TYR A 214 -25.37 -2.36 -0.35
N GLY A 215 -25.88 -3.59 -0.23
CA GLY A 215 -26.91 -4.12 -1.11
C GLY A 215 -27.50 -5.43 -0.60
N GLY A 216 -27.78 -6.36 -1.51
CA GLY A 216 -28.50 -7.60 -1.21
C GLY A 216 -29.99 -7.38 -0.94
N ALA A 217 -30.70 -8.43 -0.55
CA ALA A 217 -32.15 -8.39 -0.37
C ALA A 217 -32.61 -7.35 0.67
N ALA A 218 -31.80 -7.12 1.71
CA ALA A 218 -32.08 -6.12 2.75
C ALA A 218 -31.48 -4.73 2.45
N GLY A 219 -30.71 -4.57 1.37
CA GLY A 219 -30.03 -3.32 1.01
C GLY A 219 -28.84 -2.93 1.92
N THR A 220 -28.53 -3.73 2.94
CA THR A 220 -27.53 -3.41 3.97
C THR A 220 -26.34 -4.36 4.00
N THR A 221 -26.33 -5.39 3.15
CA THR A 221 -25.24 -6.37 3.11
C THR A 221 -23.99 -5.74 2.50
N SER A 222 -22.84 -5.84 3.19
CA SER A 222 -21.54 -5.40 2.69
C SER A 222 -21.08 -6.23 1.48
N GLY A 223 -20.34 -5.62 0.56
CA GLY A 223 -19.78 -6.30 -0.60
C GLY A 223 -20.63 -6.17 -1.86
N TYR A 224 -21.45 -5.12 -1.93
CA TYR A 224 -22.26 -4.76 -3.09
C TYR A 224 -21.88 -3.37 -3.64
N PRO A 225 -20.67 -3.19 -4.24
CA PRO A 225 -20.32 -1.94 -4.90
C PRO A 225 -21.39 -1.53 -5.89
N SER A 226 -21.80 -0.27 -5.78
CA SER A 226 -22.68 0.37 -6.76
C SER A 226 -21.88 1.41 -7.52
N ILE A 227 -22.09 1.45 -8.83
CA ILE A 227 -21.43 2.38 -9.74
C ILE A 227 -22.47 3.07 -10.62
N ARG A 228 -22.09 4.24 -11.12
CA ARG A 228 -22.71 4.84 -12.30
C ARG A 228 -21.64 5.36 -13.24
N TRP A 229 -21.91 5.35 -14.53
CA TRP A 229 -20.96 5.82 -15.52
C TRP A 229 -21.63 6.31 -16.79
N ILE A 230 -20.88 7.10 -17.55
CA ILE A 230 -21.19 7.47 -18.93
C ILE A 230 -19.98 7.17 -19.80
N ALA A 231 -20.20 6.93 -21.10
CA ALA A 231 -19.15 7.17 -22.09
C ALA A 231 -18.92 8.68 -22.23
N ARG A 232 -17.69 9.12 -22.47
CA ARG A 232 -17.34 10.54 -22.61
C ARG A 232 -17.57 11.02 -24.05
N GLU A 233 -18.77 10.81 -24.54
CA GLU A 233 -19.22 11.23 -25.86
C GLU A 233 -20.52 12.04 -25.75
N SER A 234 -20.85 12.79 -26.81
CA SER A 234 -22.05 13.62 -26.83
C SER A 234 -23.30 12.74 -26.73
N GLY A 235 -24.24 13.11 -25.84
CA GLY A 235 -25.50 12.40 -25.67
C GLY A 235 -25.43 11.06 -24.94
N ALA A 236 -24.29 10.74 -24.30
CA ALA A 236 -24.15 9.50 -23.54
C ALA A 236 -25.17 9.39 -22.39
N LEU A 237 -25.79 8.23 -22.28
CA LEU A 237 -26.75 7.93 -21.21
C LEU A 237 -26.01 7.47 -19.94
N ILE A 238 -26.51 7.88 -18.78
CA ILE A 238 -26.04 7.37 -17.49
C ILE A 238 -26.48 5.92 -17.36
N LYS A 239 -25.49 5.05 -17.15
CA LYS A 239 -25.66 3.64 -16.81
C LYS A 239 -25.38 3.45 -15.32
N THR A 240 -26.02 2.47 -14.70
CA THR A 240 -25.83 2.11 -13.29
C THR A 240 -25.70 0.60 -13.14
N ALA A 241 -25.02 0.17 -12.09
CA ALA A 241 -24.92 -1.23 -11.73
C ALA A 241 -24.66 -1.38 -10.23
N THR A 242 -25.20 -2.44 -9.64
CA THR A 242 -24.85 -2.92 -8.29
C THR A 242 -24.32 -4.33 -8.44
N ILE A 243 -23.08 -4.56 -8.02
CA ILE A 243 -22.33 -5.78 -8.29
C ILE A 243 -22.24 -6.59 -7.00
N ASN A 244 -22.63 -7.87 -7.03
CA ASN A 244 -22.44 -8.76 -5.89
C ASN A 244 -20.98 -9.26 -5.83
N ALA A 245 -20.12 -8.56 -5.08
CA ALA A 245 -18.70 -8.88 -4.91
C ALA A 245 -18.39 -9.43 -3.50
N THR A 246 -19.31 -10.23 -2.93
CA THR A 246 -19.14 -10.80 -1.58
C THR A 246 -18.13 -11.95 -1.53
N SER A 247 -17.84 -12.59 -2.66
CA SER A 247 -17.20 -13.92 -2.72
C SER A 247 -16.08 -14.01 -3.76
N GLY A 248 -15.32 -12.93 -3.93
CA GLY A 248 -14.17 -12.87 -4.84
C GLY A 248 -14.33 -11.80 -5.93
N TRP A 249 -13.48 -11.89 -6.94
CA TRP A 249 -13.47 -10.95 -8.06
C TRP A 249 -14.65 -11.16 -9.00
N VAL A 250 -15.35 -10.08 -9.32
CA VAL A 250 -16.40 -10.02 -10.34
C VAL A 250 -15.99 -9.05 -11.43
N TYR A 251 -15.91 -9.51 -12.67
CA TYR A 251 -15.40 -8.76 -13.82
C TYR A 251 -16.55 -8.12 -14.57
N TYR A 252 -16.39 -6.85 -14.98
CA TYR A 252 -17.46 -6.06 -15.55
C TYR A 252 -17.04 -5.34 -16.84
N ASP A 253 -17.91 -5.47 -17.84
CA ASP A 253 -17.80 -4.80 -19.12
C ASP A 253 -18.64 -3.52 -19.10
N LEU A 254 -17.96 -2.37 -18.91
CA LEU A 254 -18.58 -1.04 -18.91
C LEU A 254 -19.24 -0.66 -20.25
N ALA A 255 -18.70 -1.13 -21.38
CA ALA A 255 -19.25 -0.81 -22.70
C ALA A 255 -20.63 -1.47 -22.85
N ASN A 256 -20.71 -2.76 -22.50
CA ASN A 256 -21.93 -3.56 -22.64
C ASN A 256 -22.82 -3.62 -21.40
N ALA A 257 -22.40 -2.99 -20.29
CA ALA A 257 -23.14 -2.96 -19.02
C ALA A 257 -23.51 -4.36 -18.49
N ARG A 258 -22.53 -5.28 -18.42
CA ARG A 258 -22.75 -6.64 -17.93
C ARG A 258 -21.55 -7.21 -17.19
N VAL A 259 -21.81 -8.18 -16.32
CA VAL A 259 -20.78 -9.06 -15.74
C VAL A 259 -20.27 -10.01 -16.83
N VAL A 260 -18.97 -10.28 -16.83
CA VAL A 260 -18.27 -11.17 -17.76
C VAL A 260 -17.25 -12.05 -17.02
N GLY A 261 -16.63 -13.01 -17.69
CA GLY A 261 -15.54 -13.81 -17.15
C GLY A 261 -14.20 -13.05 -17.15
N GLU A 262 -13.24 -13.54 -16.36
CA GLU A 262 -11.89 -12.97 -16.28
C GLU A 262 -11.15 -12.95 -17.63
N SER A 263 -11.39 -13.96 -18.46
CA SER A 263 -10.77 -14.10 -19.79
C SER A 263 -11.48 -13.29 -20.88
N ASP A 264 -12.63 -12.69 -20.58
CA ASP A 264 -13.39 -11.88 -21.53
C ASP A 264 -12.86 -10.44 -21.60
N ALA A 265 -13.45 -9.63 -22.48
CA ALA A 265 -13.22 -8.19 -22.50
C ALA A 265 -13.93 -7.52 -21.30
N TRP A 266 -13.21 -7.34 -20.19
CA TRP A 266 -13.65 -6.56 -19.03
C TRP A 266 -12.84 -5.26 -18.92
N HIS A 267 -13.40 -4.29 -18.19
CA HIS A 267 -12.77 -2.98 -17.96
C HIS A 267 -12.40 -2.79 -16.50
N ILE A 268 -13.32 -3.13 -15.60
CA ILE A 268 -13.18 -3.01 -14.15
C ILE A 268 -13.65 -4.30 -13.50
N ALA A 269 -12.99 -4.71 -12.42
CA ALA A 269 -13.41 -5.83 -11.59
C ALA A 269 -13.50 -5.42 -10.12
N PHE A 270 -14.36 -6.11 -9.37
CA PHE A 270 -14.78 -5.77 -8.01
C PHE A 270 -14.52 -6.94 -7.07
N ASN A 271 -13.94 -6.70 -5.91
CA ASN A 271 -13.89 -7.66 -4.81
C ASN A 271 -14.08 -6.90 -3.50
N ARG A 272 -15.21 -7.11 -2.81
CA ARG A 272 -15.61 -6.26 -1.69
C ARG A 272 -15.55 -4.79 -2.11
N TYR A 273 -14.76 -3.94 -1.45
CA TYR A 273 -14.63 -2.51 -1.76
C TYR A 273 -13.37 -2.17 -2.57
N THR A 274 -12.65 -3.18 -3.05
CA THR A 274 -11.45 -3.01 -3.88
C THR A 274 -11.80 -3.16 -5.36
N PHE A 275 -11.04 -2.44 -6.19
CA PHE A 275 -11.27 -2.34 -7.63
C PHE A 275 -9.96 -2.53 -8.38
N LYS A 276 -10.01 -3.26 -9.49
CA LYS A 276 -8.89 -3.43 -10.42
C LYS A 276 -9.34 -3.15 -11.85
N LEU A 277 -8.43 -2.71 -12.70
CA LEU A 277 -8.64 -2.46 -14.13
C LEU A 277 -7.96 -3.53 -14.99
N ASN A 278 -8.46 -3.75 -16.20
CA ASN A 278 -7.88 -4.71 -17.15
C ASN A 278 -6.65 -4.14 -17.85
N GLY A 279 -5.61 -3.85 -17.08
CA GLY A 279 -4.32 -3.42 -17.60
C GLY A 279 -3.26 -3.46 -16.51
N GLY A 280 -2.00 -3.33 -16.92
CA GLY A 280 -0.88 -3.43 -15.98
C GLY A 280 -0.75 -4.84 -15.42
N THR A 281 -0.63 -5.00 -14.09
CA THR A 281 -0.44 -6.31 -13.45
C THR A 281 -1.76 -7.09 -13.25
N SER A 282 -2.91 -6.43 -13.41
CA SER A 282 -4.23 -7.02 -13.15
C SER A 282 -4.88 -7.72 -14.34
N GLY A 283 -4.36 -7.52 -15.56
CA GLY A 283 -4.90 -8.09 -16.79
C GLY A 283 -4.06 -7.75 -18.02
N SER A 284 -4.28 -8.47 -19.11
CA SER A 284 -3.52 -8.32 -20.37
C SER A 284 -4.00 -7.16 -21.24
N GLY A 285 -5.08 -6.48 -20.86
CA GLY A 285 -5.62 -5.34 -21.60
C GLY A 285 -4.76 -4.08 -21.47
N THR A 286 -5.25 -3.00 -22.09
CA THR A 286 -4.61 -1.68 -22.06
C THR A 286 -5.39 -0.66 -21.24
N VAL A 287 -6.33 -1.15 -20.42
CA VAL A 287 -7.21 -0.32 -19.59
C VAL A 287 -6.39 0.40 -18.51
N ALA A 288 -6.71 1.67 -18.28
CA ALA A 288 -6.11 2.45 -17.22
C ALA A 288 -7.09 3.52 -16.72
N GLY A 289 -6.79 4.08 -15.56
CA GLY A 289 -7.64 5.04 -14.88
C GLY A 289 -6.97 6.40 -14.64
N PHE A 290 -7.78 7.42 -14.35
CA PHE A 290 -7.30 8.72 -13.87
C PHE A 290 -8.36 9.33 -12.92
N VAL A 291 -7.94 9.97 -11.83
CA VAL A 291 -8.88 10.72 -10.96
C VAL A 291 -9.17 12.07 -11.61
N GLY A 292 -10.34 12.19 -12.22
CA GLY A 292 -10.73 13.40 -12.97
C GLY A 292 -11.31 14.51 -12.08
N LYS A 293 -12.10 14.16 -11.07
CA LYS A 293 -12.73 15.15 -10.19
C LYS A 293 -13.04 14.58 -8.81
N THR A 294 -12.84 15.40 -7.77
CA THR A 294 -13.43 15.16 -6.45
C THR A 294 -14.54 16.18 -6.23
N PRO A 295 -15.80 15.76 -6.00
CA PRO A 295 -16.89 16.68 -5.72
C PRO A 295 -16.58 17.56 -4.51
N ALA A 296 -16.99 18.83 -4.56
CA ALA A 296 -16.68 19.80 -3.52
C ALA A 296 -17.37 19.44 -2.17
N GLY A 297 -16.72 19.83 -1.08
CA GLY A 297 -17.27 19.73 0.28
C GLY A 297 -17.13 18.37 0.96
N PHE A 298 -16.62 17.34 0.28
CA PHE A 298 -16.31 16.05 0.92
C PHE A 298 -15.06 16.11 1.80
N TYR A 299 -14.12 17.00 1.48
CA TYR A 299 -12.85 17.13 2.19
C TYR A 299 -12.56 18.60 2.51
N ASP A 300 -11.89 18.84 3.63
CA ASP A 300 -11.37 20.16 4.00
C ASP A 300 -10.05 20.48 3.27
N ALA A 301 -9.43 21.62 3.61
CA ALA A 301 -8.17 22.05 3.01
C ALA A 301 -6.97 21.14 3.35
N ASP A 302 -7.05 20.41 4.46
CA ASP A 302 -6.02 19.46 4.91
C ASP A 302 -6.28 18.04 4.36
N GLY A 303 -7.39 17.84 3.64
CA GLY A 303 -7.77 16.56 3.05
C GLY A 303 -8.55 15.66 4.01
N ASN A 304 -9.00 16.15 5.16
CA ASN A 304 -9.78 15.35 6.09
C ASN A 304 -11.24 15.23 5.65
N PRO A 305 -11.90 14.06 5.88
CA PRO A 305 -13.31 13.87 5.56
C PRO A 305 -14.24 14.83 6.32
N ILE A 306 -15.13 15.51 5.60
CA ILE A 306 -16.18 16.35 6.20
C ILE A 306 -17.43 15.48 6.45
N LYS A 307 -17.60 15.04 7.70
CA LYS A 307 -18.70 14.15 8.13
C LYS A 307 -20.08 14.60 7.63
N SER A 308 -20.39 15.89 7.79
CA SER A 308 -21.70 16.43 7.42
C SER A 308 -22.02 16.27 5.94
N LYS A 309 -21.02 16.29 5.05
CA LYS A 309 -21.21 16.06 3.62
C LYS A 309 -21.40 14.58 3.31
N PHE A 310 -20.60 13.69 3.89
CA PHE A 310 -20.69 12.24 3.62
C PHE A 310 -22.03 11.62 4.05
N THR A 311 -22.70 12.18 5.06
CA THR A 311 -23.98 11.67 5.56
C THR A 311 -25.21 12.22 4.84
N VAL A 312 -25.05 13.09 3.82
CA VAL A 312 -26.19 13.66 3.09
C VAL A 312 -26.74 12.66 2.07
N THR A 313 -28.04 12.40 2.13
CA THR A 313 -28.73 11.46 1.22
C THR A 313 -28.87 12.01 -0.20
N THR A 314 -28.87 13.33 -0.40
CA THR A 314 -28.94 13.97 -1.72
C THR A 314 -27.65 13.85 -2.53
N ASN A 315 -26.54 13.37 -1.93
CA ASN A 315 -25.27 13.23 -2.66
C ASN A 315 -25.39 12.41 -3.94
N LEU A 316 -26.26 11.40 -3.98
CA LEU A 316 -26.56 10.65 -5.21
C LEU A 316 -27.01 11.61 -6.32
N THR A 317 -27.96 12.50 -6.07
CA THR A 317 -28.43 13.46 -7.07
C THR A 317 -27.41 14.57 -7.29
N ASP A 318 -26.88 15.16 -6.23
CA ASP A 318 -26.06 16.38 -6.27
C ASP A 318 -24.74 16.19 -7.02
N THR A 319 -24.17 14.98 -6.95
CA THR A 319 -22.88 14.66 -7.59
C THR A 319 -23.04 14.04 -8.98
N GLN A 320 -24.27 13.80 -9.45
CA GLN A 320 -24.51 13.23 -10.78
C GLN A 320 -24.02 14.12 -11.92
N PRO A 321 -24.22 15.46 -11.87
CA PRO A 321 -23.74 16.37 -12.92
C PRO A 321 -22.22 16.33 -13.10
N ASP A 322 -21.46 15.91 -12.07
CA ASP A 322 -20.00 15.83 -12.12
C ASP A 322 -19.49 14.84 -13.18
N LEU A 323 -20.29 13.85 -13.59
CA LEU A 323 -19.94 12.92 -14.68
C LEU A 323 -19.71 13.64 -16.02
N THR A 324 -20.37 14.78 -16.22
CA THR A 324 -20.31 15.59 -17.46
C THR A 324 -19.67 16.96 -17.24
N ALA A 325 -19.12 17.23 -16.06
CA ALA A 325 -18.60 18.54 -15.74
C ALA A 325 -17.44 18.92 -16.68
N THR A 326 -17.42 20.19 -17.09
CA THR A 326 -16.40 20.72 -18.01
C THR A 326 -15.03 20.86 -17.36
N ASP A 327 -14.97 20.84 -16.03
CA ASP A 327 -13.76 20.95 -15.21
C ASP A 327 -13.21 19.61 -14.74
N ILE A 328 -13.67 18.48 -15.30
CA ILE A 328 -13.04 17.18 -15.12
C ILE A 328 -11.59 17.28 -15.63
N ALA A 329 -10.63 17.08 -14.73
CA ALA A 329 -9.23 16.98 -15.08
C ALA A 329 -8.98 15.76 -15.97
N VAL A 330 -8.05 15.91 -16.90
CA VAL A 330 -7.64 14.86 -17.81
C VAL A 330 -6.13 14.64 -17.72
N PRO A 331 -5.65 13.42 -17.98
CA PRO A 331 -4.22 13.16 -17.99
C PRO A 331 -3.52 14.04 -19.04
N SER A 332 -2.41 14.67 -18.65
CA SER A 332 -1.62 15.56 -19.53
C SER A 332 -0.74 14.79 -20.51
N SER A 333 -0.54 13.50 -20.28
CA SER A 333 0.22 12.58 -21.15
C SER A 333 -0.32 11.16 -21.03
N VAL A 334 0.05 10.29 -21.97
CA VAL A 334 -0.29 8.85 -21.90
C VAL A 334 0.25 8.17 -20.63
N SER A 335 1.37 8.66 -20.07
CA SER A 335 1.97 8.12 -18.86
C SER A 335 1.25 8.55 -17.58
N ALA A 336 0.38 9.56 -17.65
CA ALA A 336 -0.44 9.98 -16.51
C ALA A 336 -1.66 9.07 -16.32
N TRP A 337 -1.97 8.18 -17.28
CA TRP A 337 -2.92 7.10 -17.06
C TRP A 337 -2.34 6.08 -16.07
N VAL A 338 -3.08 5.82 -15.00
CA VAL A 338 -2.73 4.86 -13.95
C VAL A 338 -3.17 3.47 -14.39
N LYS A 339 -2.21 2.66 -14.79
CA LYS A 339 -2.41 1.21 -14.94
C LYS A 339 -2.34 0.56 -13.57
N ASP A 340 -2.98 -0.59 -13.42
CA ASP A 340 -2.81 -1.32 -12.18
C ASP A 340 -1.37 -1.79 -12.02
N SER A 341 -0.89 -1.75 -10.79
CA SER A 341 0.43 -2.23 -10.41
C SER A 341 0.34 -3.02 -9.12
N THR A 342 1.41 -3.73 -8.80
CA THR A 342 1.63 -4.21 -7.43
C THR A 342 2.02 -3.00 -6.57
N ALA A 343 1.60 -2.97 -5.30
CA ALA A 343 2.02 -1.99 -4.30
C ALA A 343 2.41 -2.69 -3.01
N SER A 344 3.35 -2.08 -2.30
CA SER A 344 3.84 -2.55 -1.00
C SER A 344 4.23 -1.34 -0.18
N VAL A 345 3.99 -1.40 1.13
CA VAL A 345 4.48 -0.37 2.06
C VAL A 345 6.01 -0.30 2.06
N LEU A 346 6.70 -1.34 1.58
CA LEU A 346 8.14 -1.34 1.35
C LEU A 346 8.56 -0.44 0.17
N ASN A 347 7.64 0.03 -0.67
CA ASN A 347 7.92 0.88 -1.83
C ASN A 347 7.20 2.24 -1.73
N PRO A 348 7.48 3.07 -0.71
CA PRO A 348 6.80 4.33 -0.55
C PRO A 348 7.14 5.31 -1.67
N ALA A 349 6.25 6.28 -1.91
CA ALA A 349 6.55 7.41 -2.77
C ALA A 349 7.78 8.17 -2.25
N TYR A 350 8.62 8.65 -3.17
CA TYR A 350 9.82 9.38 -2.77
C TYR A 350 9.46 10.71 -2.10
N ARG A 351 10.31 11.16 -1.18
CA ARG A 351 10.25 12.49 -0.56
C ARG A 351 11.31 13.40 -1.20
N GLY A 352 10.97 14.67 -1.40
CA GLY A 352 11.84 15.69 -2.03
C GLY A 352 11.22 16.33 -3.27
N THR A 353 11.78 17.45 -3.71
CA THR A 353 11.26 18.20 -4.87
C THR A 353 12.13 17.93 -6.09
N TYR A 354 11.59 17.22 -7.08
CA TYR A 354 12.24 17.12 -8.38
C TYR A 354 11.91 18.35 -9.22
N ILE A 355 12.87 19.28 -9.36
CA ILE A 355 12.74 20.42 -10.27
C ILE A 355 13.44 20.06 -11.60
N PRO A 356 12.71 19.75 -12.70
CA PRO A 356 13.29 19.17 -13.91
C PRO A 356 14.37 20.04 -14.57
N ARG A 357 14.33 21.37 -14.36
CA ARG A 357 15.30 22.31 -14.94
C ARG A 357 16.52 22.57 -14.07
N VAL A 358 16.48 22.23 -12.78
CA VAL A 358 17.51 22.68 -11.83
C VAL A 358 18.18 21.52 -11.08
N LYS A 359 17.55 20.33 -10.99
CA LYS A 359 18.15 19.10 -10.40
C LYS A 359 18.84 19.34 -9.04
N GLU A 360 18.26 20.20 -8.20
CA GLU A 360 18.96 20.77 -7.04
C GLU A 360 18.88 19.93 -5.77
N GLU A 361 18.00 18.93 -5.68
CA GLU A 361 17.79 18.19 -4.44
C GLU A 361 17.90 16.67 -4.61
N PRO A 362 18.50 15.96 -3.64
CA PRO A 362 18.41 14.50 -3.56
C PRO A 362 16.97 14.04 -3.38
N LEU A 363 16.63 12.89 -3.96
CA LEU A 363 15.31 12.27 -3.78
C LEU A 363 15.43 11.09 -2.84
N GLN A 364 14.64 11.07 -1.78
CA GLN A 364 14.66 10.01 -0.77
C GLN A 364 13.61 8.96 -1.10
N PHE A 365 13.99 7.69 -1.23
CA PHE A 365 13.10 6.55 -1.52
C PHE A 365 12.87 5.66 -0.30
N GLY A 366 13.19 6.16 0.90
CA GLY A 366 13.14 5.38 2.13
C GLY A 366 14.41 4.56 2.29
N TRP A 367 14.57 3.48 1.52
CA TRP A 367 15.74 2.58 1.61
C TRP A 367 17.05 3.22 1.16
N TYR A 368 16.98 4.13 0.20
CA TYR A 368 18.13 4.80 -0.38
C TYR A 368 17.78 6.24 -0.76
N THR A 369 18.82 7.05 -0.95
CA THR A 369 18.73 8.41 -1.47
C THR A 369 19.38 8.46 -2.85
N TYR A 370 18.71 9.09 -3.81
CA TYR A 370 19.19 9.31 -5.17
C TYR A 370 19.78 10.72 -5.31
N TYR A 371 20.98 10.79 -5.87
CA TYR A 371 21.74 12.03 -6.07
C TYR A 371 21.81 12.36 -7.57
N PRO A 372 21.03 13.34 -8.06
CA PRO A 372 20.93 13.61 -9.49
C PRO A 372 22.17 14.30 -10.09
N THR A 373 23.09 14.81 -9.27
CA THR A 373 24.29 15.53 -9.72
C THR A 373 25.53 15.10 -8.92
N ALA A 374 26.71 15.22 -9.55
CA ALA A 374 27.99 14.90 -8.91
C ALA A 374 28.31 15.82 -7.72
N ALA A 375 27.84 17.08 -7.77
CA ALA A 375 28.00 18.04 -6.68
C ALA A 375 27.22 17.60 -5.42
N LEU A 376 25.96 17.18 -5.59
CA LEU A 376 25.14 16.68 -4.48
C LEU A 376 25.72 15.38 -3.91
N ALA A 377 26.19 14.47 -4.76
CA ALA A 377 26.87 13.26 -4.33
C ALA A 377 28.13 13.59 -3.50
N SER A 378 28.99 14.48 -4.01
CA SER A 378 30.23 14.90 -3.31
C SER A 378 29.92 15.57 -1.98
N ALA A 379 28.89 16.42 -1.91
CA ALA A 379 28.46 17.09 -0.67
C ALA A 379 27.98 16.08 0.38
N ALA A 380 27.46 14.93 -0.03
CA ALA A 380 27.09 13.81 0.84
C ALA A 380 28.25 12.85 1.17
N GLY A 381 29.49 13.18 0.78
CA GLY A 381 30.66 12.33 1.00
C GLY A 381 30.73 11.10 0.09
N LEU A 382 29.97 11.09 -1.01
CA LEU A 382 29.96 10.01 -2.00
C LEU A 382 30.92 10.33 -3.16
N PRO A 383 31.23 9.36 -4.04
CA PRO A 383 31.98 9.62 -5.27
C PRO A 383 31.35 10.77 -6.08
N SER A 384 32.21 11.61 -6.70
CA SER A 384 31.77 12.73 -7.54
C SER A 384 31.22 12.24 -8.88
N THR A 385 30.09 11.55 -8.83
CA THR A 385 29.42 10.93 -9.97
C THR A 385 27.93 11.22 -9.86
N ALA A 386 27.35 11.76 -10.92
CA ALA A 386 25.92 12.03 -10.97
C ALA A 386 25.12 10.72 -11.09
N HIS A 387 23.86 10.75 -10.68
CA HIS A 387 22.91 9.66 -10.84
C HIS A 387 23.21 8.41 -10.00
N ILE A 388 23.98 8.55 -8.92
CA ILE A 388 24.23 7.47 -7.97
C ILE A 388 23.15 7.43 -6.88
N ILE A 389 23.01 6.28 -6.24
CA ILE A 389 22.22 6.09 -5.03
C ILE A 389 23.12 5.71 -3.85
N ALA A 390 22.72 6.08 -2.64
CA ALA A 390 23.33 5.60 -1.40
C ALA A 390 22.26 5.06 -0.47
N ALA A 391 22.58 3.98 0.24
CA ALA A 391 21.70 3.40 1.25
C ALA A 391 21.38 4.41 2.35
N ASN A 392 20.18 4.31 2.92
CA ASN A 392 19.75 5.00 4.13
C ASN A 392 19.72 3.97 5.27
N PRO A 393 20.87 3.65 5.89
CA PRO A 393 20.97 2.53 6.85
C PRO A 393 20.23 2.75 8.17
N GLU A 394 19.75 3.97 8.42
CA GLU A 394 18.94 4.28 9.60
C GLU A 394 17.47 3.91 9.41
N ASN A 395 17.02 3.66 8.18
CA ASN A 395 15.65 3.30 7.85
C ASN A 395 15.50 1.79 7.79
N GLY A 396 14.34 1.27 8.21
CA GLY A 396 14.09 -0.17 8.22
C GLY A 396 12.62 -0.52 8.14
N SER A 397 12.34 -1.82 8.04
CA SER A 397 11.00 -2.39 8.19
C SER A 397 11.09 -3.72 8.94
N LEU A 398 10.00 -4.11 9.59
CA LEU A 398 9.81 -5.43 10.16
C LEU A 398 8.83 -6.20 9.27
N ILE A 399 9.22 -7.37 8.78
CA ILE A 399 8.38 -8.20 7.94
C ILE A 399 8.01 -9.51 8.64
N LYS A 400 6.84 -10.01 8.30
CA LYS A 400 6.46 -11.41 8.51
C LYS A 400 6.92 -12.20 7.29
N ASN A 401 7.62 -13.30 7.53
CA ASN A 401 8.20 -14.16 6.50
C ASN A 401 7.12 -14.97 5.75
N GLY A 402 7.47 -15.54 4.60
CA GLY A 402 6.56 -16.10 3.61
C GLY A 402 5.73 -17.28 4.11
N GLU A 403 6.30 -18.16 4.93
CA GLU A 403 5.59 -19.27 5.57
C GLU A 403 4.68 -18.77 6.71
N GLY A 404 5.02 -17.62 7.29
CA GLY A 404 4.24 -16.90 8.28
C GLY A 404 4.48 -17.30 9.74
N GLY A 405 5.50 -18.11 10.02
CA GLY A 405 5.92 -18.49 11.39
C GLY A 405 7.05 -17.64 11.96
N SER A 406 7.86 -17.04 11.10
CA SER A 406 9.06 -16.26 11.41
C SER A 406 8.91 -14.79 11.01
N TYR A 407 9.82 -13.95 11.52
CA TYR A 407 9.79 -12.50 11.33
C TYR A 407 11.20 -11.94 11.18
N THR A 408 11.36 -10.97 10.29
CA THR A 408 12.66 -10.38 9.99
C THR A 408 12.58 -8.86 10.09
N ARG A 409 13.38 -8.23 10.96
CA ARG A 409 13.64 -6.78 10.83
C ARG A 409 14.85 -6.59 9.92
N LEU A 410 14.73 -5.70 8.94
CA LEU A 410 15.76 -5.51 7.92
C LEU A 410 16.01 -4.04 7.58
N ARG A 411 17.23 -3.77 7.09
CA ARG A 411 17.64 -2.48 6.52
C ARG A 411 18.53 -2.66 5.31
N LEU A 412 18.46 -1.74 4.35
CA LEU A 412 19.50 -1.60 3.34
C LEU A 412 20.70 -0.92 3.97
N SER A 413 21.78 -1.66 4.24
CA SER A 413 22.95 -1.14 4.95
C SER A 413 23.97 -0.50 4.01
N SER A 414 24.08 -0.99 2.77
CA SER A 414 24.96 -0.39 1.77
C SER A 414 24.54 -0.66 0.33
N VAL A 415 24.92 0.26 -0.56
CA VAL A 415 24.97 0.07 -2.01
C VAL A 415 26.37 0.47 -2.46
N THR A 416 27.09 -0.43 -3.11
CA THR A 416 28.44 -0.18 -3.62
C THR A 416 28.50 -0.38 -5.13
N TYR A 417 29.24 0.48 -5.81
CA TYR A 417 29.42 0.43 -7.26
C TYR A 417 30.74 -0.26 -7.58
N ALA A 418 30.73 -1.19 -8.54
CA ALA A 418 31.95 -1.86 -9.01
C ALA A 418 32.97 -0.85 -9.55
N ASN A 419 32.49 0.21 -10.22
CA ASN A 419 33.29 1.39 -10.55
C ASN A 419 32.58 2.64 -9.98
N PRO A 420 33.08 3.24 -8.89
CA PRO A 420 32.48 4.43 -8.28
C PRO A 420 32.40 5.66 -9.19
N ALA A 421 33.16 5.70 -10.28
CA ALA A 421 33.12 6.76 -11.29
C ALA A 421 32.08 6.53 -12.41
N ASP A 422 31.41 5.37 -12.41
CA ASP A 422 30.40 4.99 -13.40
C ASP A 422 29.11 4.53 -12.71
N TYR A 423 28.08 5.37 -12.81
CA TYR A 423 26.77 5.09 -12.22
C TYR A 423 26.02 3.92 -12.89
N ASN A 424 26.46 3.46 -14.07
CA ASN A 424 25.93 2.25 -14.73
C ASN A 424 26.70 0.98 -14.35
N SER A 425 27.80 1.11 -13.58
CA SER A 425 28.54 -0.07 -13.14
C SER A 425 27.69 -0.94 -12.21
N ALA A 426 28.02 -2.24 -12.17
CA ALA A 426 27.30 -3.20 -11.36
C ALA A 426 27.22 -2.75 -9.90
N GLN A 427 26.02 -2.78 -9.33
CA GLN A 427 25.78 -2.42 -7.95
C GLN A 427 25.72 -3.67 -7.08
N THR A 428 26.42 -3.66 -5.94
CA THR A 428 26.24 -4.66 -4.90
C THR A 428 25.43 -4.05 -3.76
N TRP A 429 24.30 -4.67 -3.43
CA TRP A 429 23.41 -4.26 -2.37
C TRP A 429 23.60 -5.20 -1.18
N THR A 430 23.57 -4.64 0.03
CA THR A 430 23.66 -5.41 1.28
C THR A 430 22.47 -5.10 2.16
N ILE A 431 21.65 -6.11 2.44
CA ILE A 431 20.56 -6.04 3.40
C ILE A 431 21.04 -6.69 4.69
N SER A 432 21.13 -5.92 5.77
CA SER A 432 21.42 -6.45 7.11
C SER A 432 20.10 -6.71 7.84
N TYR A 433 20.02 -7.81 8.58
CA TYR A 433 18.78 -8.22 9.23
C TYR A 433 19.01 -8.89 10.59
N ASP A 434 17.98 -8.83 11.43
CA ASP A 434 17.81 -9.72 12.58
C ASP A 434 16.54 -10.56 12.36
N LEU A 435 16.63 -11.86 12.63
CA LEU A 435 15.59 -12.86 12.42
C LEU A 435 15.09 -13.37 13.77
N GLN A 436 13.77 -13.34 13.93
CA GLN A 436 13.01 -14.12 14.89
C GLN A 436 12.52 -15.39 14.18
N PRO A 437 13.15 -16.55 14.43
CA PRO A 437 12.75 -17.80 13.79
C PRO A 437 11.34 -18.22 14.21
N ALA A 438 10.75 -19.14 13.45
CA ALA A 438 9.52 -19.78 13.87
C ALA A 438 9.70 -20.47 15.24
N ALA A 439 8.66 -20.45 16.07
CA ALA A 439 8.65 -21.24 17.29
C ALA A 439 8.64 -22.74 16.91
N ASP A 440 9.48 -23.52 17.59
CA ASP A 440 9.55 -24.98 17.45
C ASP A 440 8.24 -25.71 17.80
#